data_AF-A0AAQ4ERY6-F1
#
_entry.id   AF-A0AAQ4ERY6-F1
#
_cell.length_a   1.000
_cell.length_b   1.000
_cell.length_c   1.000
_cell.angle_alpha   90.00
_cell.angle_beta   90.00
_cell.angle_gamma   90.00
#
_symmetry.space_group_name_H-M   'P 1'
#
loop_
_entity.id
_entity.type
_entity.pdbx_description
1 polymer ?
#
loop_
_entity_poly.entity_id
_entity_poly.type
_entity_poly.pdbx_seq_one_letter_code
_entity_poly.pdbx_strand_id
1 'polypeptide(L)'
;MEKLRVGENPRWRNSAFEKLCAGETLRWRNSVLEKLRIGETPCWRNTVLEKLRVGETSLWRNSALEKLGVGETPRWRNSVISELEKLRAGESPRWSNSALKQLRVGETPSWRKCALEQLCVGATPRWRNSELEKLRVGETSRWRNSALEKLCAGETPCWRNFVLEKLRVEETPCWRNSALEKLCAGETLRWRNSVLEKLRIGETPCWRNTVLEKLRAGETPRWRNSALEKPCVGEIPRGRNSALEKLRDGETLCSRNSVLKKLRVGENPRWRKSALEKLLVGETPRWRKSALEKLRVGETLRWRNSALEKLRAGETPRWRNTALEKFRAGETALEKLRVGETLSWRNSALEKLPIRETPR
;
A
#
# COMPACT_ATOMS: atom_id res chain seq x y z
N MET A 1 -42.98 10.52 39.39
CA MET A 1 -42.15 9.92 38.33
C MET A 1 -43.05 9.47 37.19
N GLU A 2 -43.30 10.33 36.22
CA GLU A 2 -44.15 9.98 35.08
C GLU A 2 -43.39 9.13 34.07
N LYS A 3 -43.67 7.82 34.06
CA LYS A 3 -43.39 6.96 32.91
C LYS A 3 -44.52 7.18 31.90
N LEU A 4 -44.36 8.15 31.01
CA LEU A 4 -45.28 8.34 29.90
C LEU A 4 -45.11 7.19 28.89
N ARG A 5 -46.14 6.35 28.75
CA ARG A 5 -46.32 5.44 27.61
C ARG A 5 -47.23 6.13 26.61
N VAL A 6 -46.75 6.33 25.39
CA VAL A 6 -47.48 7.06 24.35
C VAL A 6 -47.71 6.14 23.17
N GLY A 7 -48.94 6.16 22.64
CA GLY A 7 -49.42 5.32 21.54
C GLY A 7 -48.81 5.66 20.17
N GLU A 8 -49.49 5.25 19.10
CA GLU A 8 -49.00 5.32 17.73
C GLU A 8 -48.83 6.78 17.23
N ASN A 9 -47.67 7.07 16.63
CA ASN A 9 -47.38 8.28 15.83
C ASN A 9 -47.34 9.69 16.48
N PRO A 10 -46.90 9.89 17.74
CA PRO A 10 -46.86 11.21 18.35
C PRO A 10 -45.76 12.12 17.76
N ARG A 11 -46.08 13.42 17.71
CA ARG A 11 -45.21 14.49 17.21
C ARG A 11 -44.91 15.50 18.33
N TRP A 12 -43.65 15.60 18.71
CA TRP A 12 -43.18 16.48 19.78
C TRP A 12 -42.41 17.68 19.22
N ARG A 13 -42.66 18.85 19.81
CA ARG A 13 -41.96 20.09 19.49
C ARG A 13 -41.59 20.81 20.78
N ASN A 14 -40.35 21.29 20.87
CA ASN A 14 -39.85 22.06 22.02
C ASN A 14 -40.10 21.32 23.34
N SER A 15 -39.58 20.10 23.45
CA SER A 15 -39.93 19.17 24.52
C SER A 15 -38.69 18.74 25.30
N ALA A 16 -38.82 18.65 26.62
CA ALA A 16 -37.78 18.16 27.51
C ALA A 16 -38.33 17.00 28.35
N PHE A 17 -37.63 15.86 28.36
CA PHE A 17 -38.01 14.71 29.18
C PHE A 17 -36.80 14.08 29.85
N GLU A 18 -36.96 13.70 31.11
CA GLU A 18 -35.94 12.97 31.87
C GLU A 18 -35.92 11.48 31.49
N LYS A 19 -37.09 10.83 31.43
CA LYS A 19 -37.23 9.40 31.08
C LYS A 19 -38.47 9.16 30.22
N LEU A 20 -38.31 8.53 29.06
CA LEU A 20 -39.44 8.24 28.16
C LEU A 20 -39.31 6.86 27.48
N CYS A 21 -40.43 6.15 27.39
CA CYS A 21 -40.59 4.91 26.62
C CYS A 21 -41.73 5.10 25.60
N ALA A 22 -41.44 5.06 24.30
CA ALA A 22 -42.45 5.30 23.27
C ALA A 22 -42.33 4.34 22.07
N GLY A 23 -43.46 4.09 21.41
CA GLY A 23 -43.66 3.06 20.39
C GLY A 23 -43.23 3.43 18.96
N GLU A 24 -43.92 2.82 18.00
CA GLU A 24 -43.50 2.46 16.63
C GLU A 24 -42.97 3.60 15.73
N THR A 25 -43.66 4.75 15.70
CA THR A 25 -43.32 5.87 14.80
C THR A 25 -43.32 7.18 15.58
N LEU A 26 -42.21 7.91 15.59
CA LEU A 26 -42.09 9.11 16.44
C LEU A 26 -41.38 10.24 15.69
N ARG A 27 -41.87 11.47 15.85
CA ARG A 27 -41.19 12.66 15.30
C ARG A 27 -40.90 13.69 16.37
N TRP A 28 -39.64 14.08 16.46
CA TRP A 28 -39.14 15.03 17.43
C TRP A 28 -38.48 16.22 16.76
N ARG A 29 -38.77 17.41 17.28
CA ARG A 29 -38.14 18.65 16.85
C ARG A 29 -37.80 19.51 18.06
N ASN A 30 -36.54 19.94 18.15
CA ASN A 30 -36.02 20.78 19.24
C ASN A 30 -36.27 20.10 20.59
N SER A 31 -35.47 19.09 20.93
CA SER A 31 -35.74 18.28 22.12
C SER A 31 -34.48 17.95 22.90
N VAL A 32 -34.62 17.95 24.22
CA VAL A 32 -33.56 17.61 25.18
C VAL A 32 -34.03 16.43 26.02
N LEU A 33 -33.26 15.34 26.00
CA LEU A 33 -33.71 14.08 26.60
C LEU A 33 -32.55 13.40 27.34
N GLU A 34 -32.78 12.99 28.58
CA GLU A 34 -31.72 12.35 29.37
C GLU A 34 -31.66 10.84 29.11
N LYS A 35 -32.76 10.10 29.28
CA LYS A 35 -32.80 8.65 29.06
C LYS A 35 -34.02 8.25 28.23
N LEU A 36 -33.79 7.54 27.14
CA LEU A 36 -34.89 7.15 26.28
C LEU A 36 -34.74 5.73 25.71
N ARG A 37 -35.87 5.02 25.63
CA ARG A 37 -36.03 3.75 24.90
C ARG A 37 -37.18 3.89 23.91
N ILE A 38 -36.91 3.75 22.62
CA ILE A 38 -37.93 3.89 21.57
C ILE A 38 -37.93 2.69 20.61
N GLY A 39 -39.12 2.35 20.12
CA GLY A 39 -39.37 1.34 19.10
C GLY A 39 -38.92 1.71 17.68
N GLU A 40 -39.70 1.27 16.70
CA GLU A 40 -39.22 0.86 15.36
C GLU A 40 -38.65 1.96 14.46
N THR A 41 -39.23 3.18 14.40
CA THR A 41 -38.91 4.14 13.32
C THR A 41 -38.84 5.66 13.71
N PRO A 42 -38.07 6.09 14.74
CA PRO A 42 -38.06 7.50 15.12
C PRO A 42 -37.28 8.44 14.18
N CYS A 43 -37.79 9.67 14.05
CA CYS A 43 -37.21 10.77 13.30
C CYS A 43 -36.91 11.97 14.22
N TRP A 44 -35.66 12.42 14.24
CA TRP A 44 -35.14 13.44 15.14
C TRP A 44 -34.59 14.64 14.39
N ARG A 45 -34.93 15.84 14.86
CA ARG A 45 -34.35 17.09 14.36
C ARG A 45 -33.99 18.02 15.51
N ASN A 46 -32.75 18.51 15.52
CA ASN A 46 -32.25 19.46 16.52
C ASN A 46 -32.38 18.89 17.94
N THR A 47 -31.63 17.83 18.23
CA THR A 47 -31.82 17.04 19.46
C THR A 47 -30.52 16.84 20.21
N VAL A 48 -30.58 16.98 21.53
CA VAL A 48 -29.48 16.69 22.46
C VAL A 48 -29.93 15.53 23.34
N LEU A 49 -29.16 14.43 23.36
CA LEU A 49 -29.44 13.32 24.27
C LEU A 49 -28.20 12.76 24.98
N GLU A 50 -28.41 12.37 26.23
CA GLU A 50 -27.39 11.71 27.05
C GLU A 50 -27.36 10.19 26.82
N LYS A 51 -28.50 9.48 26.93
CA LYS A 51 -28.56 8.02 26.78
C LYS A 51 -29.75 7.53 25.97
N LEU A 52 -29.48 6.73 24.95
CA LEU A 52 -30.49 6.27 24.01
C LEU A 52 -30.34 4.79 23.61
N ARG A 53 -31.47 4.06 23.60
CA ARG A 53 -31.64 2.81 22.83
C ARG A 53 -32.80 2.94 21.85
N VAL A 54 -32.53 2.75 20.56
CA VAL A 54 -33.53 2.83 19.49
C VAL A 54 -33.59 1.50 18.74
N GLY A 55 -34.82 1.11 18.35
CA GLY A 55 -35.10 -0.05 17.50
C GLY A 55 -34.62 0.07 16.05
N GLU A 56 -35.33 -0.61 15.17
CA GLU A 56 -34.92 -1.06 13.83
C GLU A 56 -34.36 0.05 12.91
N THR A 57 -35.06 1.17 12.75
CA THR A 57 -34.67 2.24 11.82
C THR A 57 -34.73 3.61 12.49
N SER A 58 -33.78 4.51 12.20
CA SER A 58 -33.87 5.87 12.74
C SER A 58 -33.24 6.93 11.86
N LEU A 59 -33.84 8.12 11.85
CA LEU A 59 -33.37 9.27 11.09
C LEU A 59 -33.00 10.41 12.03
N TRP A 60 -31.76 10.89 11.92
CA TRP A 60 -31.21 11.92 12.78
C TRP A 60 -30.68 13.09 11.96
N ARG A 61 -31.07 14.30 12.38
CA ARG A 61 -30.60 15.54 11.77
C ARG A 61 -30.26 16.57 12.83
N ASN A 62 -29.05 17.12 12.78
CA ASN A 62 -28.57 18.14 13.73
C ASN A 62 -28.67 17.60 15.17
N SER A 63 -27.82 16.63 15.49
CA SER A 63 -27.93 15.89 16.75
C SER A 63 -26.61 15.93 17.50
N ALA A 64 -26.69 16.11 18.82
CA ALA A 64 -25.57 15.98 19.74
C ALA A 64 -25.85 14.83 20.73
N LEU A 65 -24.95 13.85 20.81
CA LEU A 65 -25.18 12.63 21.57
C LEU A 65 -23.97 12.21 22.39
N GLU A 66 -24.25 11.59 23.54
CA GLU A 66 -23.27 10.97 24.41
C GLU A 66 -23.28 9.43 24.27
N LYS A 67 -24.32 8.72 24.74
CA LYS A 67 -24.41 7.25 24.72
C LYS A 67 -25.57 6.77 23.85
N LEU A 68 -25.28 5.92 22.86
CA LEU A 68 -26.29 5.43 21.93
C LEU A 68 -26.03 3.97 21.49
N GLY A 69 -27.08 3.15 21.63
CA GLY A 69 -27.20 1.85 20.97
C GLY A 69 -28.36 1.91 19.98
N VAL A 70 -28.08 1.66 18.70
CA VAL A 70 -29.12 1.70 17.66
C VAL A 70 -29.26 0.34 17.00
N GLY A 71 -30.49 0.03 16.59
CA GLY A 71 -30.83 -1.12 15.77
C GLY A 71 -30.26 -1.04 14.35
N GLU A 72 -30.93 -1.71 13.44
CA GLU A 72 -30.38 -2.21 12.19
C GLU A 72 -29.90 -1.12 11.22
N THR A 73 -30.66 -0.04 11.01
CA THR A 73 -30.40 0.89 9.87
C THR A 73 -30.47 2.40 10.19
N PRO A 74 -29.68 2.95 11.14
CA PRO A 74 -29.74 4.36 11.45
C PRO A 74 -29.08 5.25 10.38
N ARG A 75 -29.65 6.44 10.16
CA ARG A 75 -29.08 7.48 9.28
C ARG A 75 -28.88 8.79 10.02
N TRP A 76 -27.67 9.31 9.93
CA TRP A 76 -27.21 10.53 10.60
C TRP A 76 -26.83 11.60 9.59
N ARG A 77 -27.25 12.83 9.85
CA ARG A 77 -26.88 14.00 9.08
C ARG A 77 -26.58 15.17 9.99
N ASN A 78 -25.39 15.77 9.83
CA ASN A 78 -24.91 16.89 10.65
C ASN A 78 -24.97 16.52 12.13
N SER A 79 -24.16 15.55 12.54
CA SER A 79 -24.22 14.99 13.89
C SER A 79 -22.85 15.04 14.53
N VAL A 80 -22.81 15.55 15.76
CA VAL A 80 -21.60 15.60 16.57
C VAL A 80 -21.80 14.63 17.72
N ILE A 81 -20.87 13.68 17.87
CA ILE A 81 -20.90 12.72 18.97
C ILE A 81 -19.56 12.86 19.68
N SER A 82 -19.59 13.68 20.72
CA SER A 82 -18.41 14.28 21.34
C SER A 82 -17.82 13.42 22.44
N GLU A 83 -18.65 12.66 23.15
CA GLU A 83 -18.25 11.95 24.37
C GLU A 83 -18.88 10.56 24.42
N LEU A 84 -18.10 9.60 24.95
CA LEU A 84 -18.46 8.26 25.47
C LEU A 84 -18.08 6.96 24.71
N GLU A 85 -17.17 6.24 25.41
CA GLU A 85 -16.94 4.81 25.61
C GLU A 85 -17.31 3.73 24.57
N LYS A 86 -18.50 3.74 23.93
CA LYS A 86 -18.95 2.70 22.98
C LYS A 86 -20.30 3.07 22.36
N LEU A 87 -20.30 3.58 21.14
CA LEU A 87 -21.47 3.46 20.26
C LEU A 87 -21.52 2.05 19.64
N ARG A 88 -22.72 1.47 19.56
CA ARG A 88 -23.02 0.25 18.79
C ARG A 88 -24.13 0.54 17.80
N ALA A 89 -23.83 0.42 16.51
CA ALA A 89 -24.79 0.56 15.43
C ALA A 89 -24.90 -0.78 14.68
N GLY A 90 -26.12 -1.12 14.25
CA GLY A 90 -26.48 -2.38 13.60
C GLY A 90 -25.93 -2.56 12.18
N GLU A 91 -26.67 -3.27 11.35
CA GLU A 91 -26.25 -3.86 10.07
C GLU A 91 -25.95 -2.89 8.92
N SER A 92 -26.45 -1.65 8.94
CA SER A 92 -26.28 -0.72 7.80
C SER A 92 -26.37 0.78 8.15
N PRO A 93 -25.56 1.29 9.11
CA PRO A 93 -25.65 2.69 9.49
C PRO A 93 -25.03 3.62 8.44
N ARG A 94 -25.64 4.81 8.27
CA ARG A 94 -25.17 5.84 7.33
C ARG A 94 -24.90 7.15 8.04
N TRP A 95 -23.75 7.74 7.77
CA TRP A 95 -23.32 9.00 8.37
C TRP A 95 -22.93 10.02 7.31
N SER A 96 -23.38 11.25 7.50
CA SER A 96 -23.07 12.38 6.63
C SER A 96 -22.78 13.62 7.46
N ASN A 97 -21.64 14.27 7.22
CA ASN A 97 -21.20 15.46 7.97
C ASN A 97 -21.19 15.15 9.47
N SER A 98 -20.29 14.26 9.91
CA SER A 98 -20.28 13.79 11.29
C SER A 98 -18.89 13.79 11.90
N ALA A 99 -18.80 14.19 13.15
CA ALA A 99 -17.59 14.14 13.95
C ALA A 99 -17.79 13.18 15.12
N LEU A 100 -17.00 12.10 15.20
CA LEU A 100 -17.15 11.07 16.23
C LEU A 100 -15.81 10.69 16.86
N LYS A 101 -15.82 10.49 18.18
CA LYS A 101 -14.62 10.12 18.94
C LYS A 101 -14.34 8.61 18.91
N GLN A 102 -15.26 7.80 19.43
CA GLN A 102 -15.12 6.34 19.53
C GLN A 102 -16.38 5.60 19.07
N LEU A 103 -16.24 4.63 18.17
CA LEU A 103 -17.38 3.89 17.66
C LEU A 103 -17.04 2.42 17.33
N ARG A 104 -18.00 1.54 17.59
CA ARG A 104 -18.00 0.15 17.08
C ARG A 104 -19.22 -0.04 16.20
N VAL A 105 -18.99 -0.46 14.97
CA VAL A 105 -20.07 -0.64 13.99
C VAL A 105 -20.11 -2.08 13.53
N GLY A 106 -21.33 -2.60 13.38
CA GLY A 106 -21.61 -3.85 12.71
C GLY A 106 -21.38 -3.76 11.21
N GLU A 107 -22.28 -4.38 10.47
CA GLU A 107 -22.08 -4.66 9.06
C GLU A 107 -22.28 -3.40 8.18
N THR A 108 -21.60 -3.39 7.03
CA THR A 108 -21.79 -2.50 5.87
C THR A 108 -21.94 -0.98 6.08
N PRO A 109 -21.23 -0.31 7.03
CA PRO A 109 -21.53 1.09 7.29
C PRO A 109 -21.00 2.02 6.21
N SER A 110 -21.69 3.16 6.03
CA SER A 110 -21.31 4.18 5.03
C SER A 110 -21.10 5.55 5.63
N TRP A 111 -20.00 6.19 5.22
CA TRP A 111 -19.52 7.46 5.75
C TRP A 111 -19.27 8.46 4.63
N ARG A 112 -19.73 9.70 4.85
CA ARG A 112 -19.50 10.81 3.93
C ARG A 112 -19.17 12.08 4.71
N LYS A 113 -18.02 12.71 4.43
CA LYS A 113 -17.61 13.96 5.09
C LYS A 113 -17.56 13.79 6.60
N CYS A 114 -16.68 12.91 7.07
CA CYS A 114 -16.62 12.56 8.49
C CYS A 114 -15.20 12.69 9.05
N ALA A 115 -15.09 13.16 10.29
CA ALA A 115 -13.84 13.23 11.05
C ALA A 115 -13.95 12.29 12.25
N LEU A 116 -13.03 11.33 12.39
CA LEU A 116 -13.08 10.35 13.49
C LEU A 116 -11.73 10.09 14.17
N GLU A 117 -11.74 9.84 15.47
CA GLU A 117 -10.52 9.51 16.22
C GLU A 117 -10.27 7.98 16.28
N GLN A 118 -11.23 7.18 16.75
CA GLN A 118 -11.03 5.73 16.94
C GLN A 118 -12.24 4.90 16.50
N LEU A 119 -11.99 3.86 15.69
CA LEU A 119 -13.06 3.03 15.16
C LEU A 119 -12.68 1.55 15.05
N CYS A 120 -13.62 0.68 15.41
CA CYS A 120 -13.64 -0.71 14.99
C CYS A 120 -14.88 -0.96 14.13
N VAL A 121 -14.69 -1.45 12.90
CA VAL A 121 -15.79 -1.73 11.98
C VAL A 121 -15.79 -3.18 11.58
N GLY A 122 -16.99 -3.77 11.53
CA GLY A 122 -17.24 -5.08 10.94
C GLY A 122 -17.09 -5.08 9.42
N ALA A 123 -17.83 -5.95 8.75
CA ALA A 123 -17.63 -6.24 7.34
C ALA A 123 -18.04 -5.08 6.41
N THR A 124 -17.22 -4.81 5.39
CA THR A 124 -17.58 -4.04 4.17
C THR A 124 -17.82 -2.52 4.26
N PRO A 125 -17.13 -1.72 5.10
CA PRO A 125 -17.41 -0.29 5.18
C PRO A 125 -17.04 0.51 3.92
N ARG A 126 -17.77 1.63 3.73
CA ARG A 126 -17.56 2.57 2.64
C ARG A 126 -17.34 3.99 3.14
N TRP A 127 -16.26 4.62 2.67
CA TRP A 127 -15.83 5.94 3.10
C TRP A 127 -15.68 6.90 1.93
N ARG A 128 -16.07 8.15 2.15
CA ARG A 128 -15.90 9.24 1.19
C ARG A 128 -15.63 10.56 1.89
N ASN A 129 -14.51 11.19 1.55
CA ASN A 129 -14.11 12.49 2.13
C ASN A 129 -14.02 12.37 3.65
N SER A 130 -13.08 11.58 4.16
CA SER A 130 -12.98 11.28 5.59
C SER A 130 -11.57 11.48 6.13
N GLU A 131 -11.48 11.98 7.35
CA GLU A 131 -10.24 12.22 8.10
C GLU A 131 -10.28 11.42 9.39
N LEU A 132 -9.24 10.63 9.65
CA LEU A 132 -9.32 9.56 10.64
C LEU A 132 -7.98 9.34 11.34
N GLU A 133 -7.99 9.15 12.66
CA GLU A 133 -6.74 8.94 13.40
C GLU A 133 -6.39 7.44 13.50
N LYS A 134 -7.23 6.62 14.13
CA LYS A 134 -6.97 5.19 14.37
C LYS A 134 -8.15 4.31 13.95
N LEU A 135 -7.86 3.29 13.15
CA LEU A 135 -8.90 2.45 12.57
C LEU A 135 -8.53 0.96 12.57
N ARG A 136 -9.50 0.11 12.95
CA ARG A 136 -9.49 -1.33 12.68
C ARG A 136 -10.72 -1.69 11.86
N VAL A 137 -10.49 -2.36 10.74
CA VAL A 137 -11.58 -2.76 9.83
C VAL A 137 -11.43 -4.22 9.46
N GLY A 138 -12.56 -4.92 9.41
CA GLY A 138 -12.66 -6.30 8.95
C GLY A 138 -12.41 -6.48 7.45
N GLU A 139 -13.04 -7.51 6.90
CA GLU A 139 -12.75 -8.16 5.60
C GLU A 139 -12.56 -7.20 4.41
N THR A 140 -13.63 -6.57 3.93
CA THR A 140 -13.58 -5.75 2.71
C THR A 140 -13.80 -4.28 3.01
N SER A 141 -13.20 -3.36 2.26
CA SER A 141 -13.41 -1.91 2.49
C SER A 141 -13.23 -1.08 1.25
N ARG A 142 -13.97 0.04 1.15
CA ARG A 142 -13.81 0.99 0.04
C ARG A 142 -13.63 2.42 0.52
N TRP A 143 -12.59 3.06 0.02
CA TRP A 143 -12.16 4.38 0.44
C TRP A 143 -11.99 5.32 -0.73
N ARG A 144 -12.48 6.55 -0.57
CA ARG A 144 -12.32 7.60 -1.59
C ARG A 144 -12.05 8.95 -0.94
N ASN A 145 -10.97 9.61 -1.35
CA ASN A 145 -10.57 10.93 -0.88
C ASN A 145 -10.49 10.94 0.64
N SER A 146 -9.51 10.29 1.23
CA SER A 146 -9.44 10.18 2.69
C SER A 146 -8.01 10.33 3.19
N ALA A 147 -7.86 10.72 4.45
CA ALA A 147 -6.58 10.82 5.14
C ALA A 147 -6.66 10.03 6.45
N LEU A 148 -5.63 9.22 6.74
CA LEU A 148 -5.53 8.44 7.98
C LEU A 148 -4.14 8.51 8.56
N GLU A 149 -4.05 8.44 9.89
CA GLU A 149 -2.77 8.26 10.58
C GLU A 149 -2.42 6.78 10.73
N LYS A 150 -3.28 5.97 11.36
CA LYS A 150 -3.01 4.55 11.66
C LYS A 150 -4.17 3.64 11.27
N LEU A 151 -3.87 2.59 10.51
CA LEU A 151 -4.86 1.63 10.04
C LEU A 151 -4.37 0.18 10.14
N CYS A 152 -5.23 -0.68 10.66
CA CYS A 152 -5.21 -2.13 10.43
C CYS A 152 -6.45 -2.50 9.60
N ALA A 153 -6.25 -3.07 8.42
CA ALA A 153 -7.33 -3.51 7.54
C ALA A 153 -7.21 -5.01 7.23
N GLY A 154 -8.36 -5.67 7.11
CA GLY A 154 -8.46 -7.08 6.71
C GLY A 154 -8.19 -7.32 5.23
N GLU A 155 -8.90 -8.28 4.66
CA GLU A 155 -8.52 -9.05 3.47
C GLU A 155 -8.52 -8.34 2.11
N THR A 156 -9.38 -7.34 1.87
CA THR A 156 -9.52 -6.76 0.50
C THR A 156 -9.85 -5.26 0.48
N PRO A 157 -9.05 -4.37 1.09
CA PRO A 157 -9.39 -2.95 1.11
C PRO A 157 -8.94 -2.26 -0.19
N CYS A 158 -9.82 -1.42 -0.74
CA CYS A 158 -9.60 -0.67 -1.98
C CYS A 158 -9.65 0.84 -1.77
N TRP A 159 -8.62 1.53 -2.26
CA TRP A 159 -8.32 2.91 -1.94
C TRP A 159 -8.15 3.77 -3.19
N ARG A 160 -8.78 4.94 -3.17
CA ARG A 160 -8.62 5.95 -4.22
C ARG A 160 -8.41 7.34 -3.64
N ASN A 161 -7.34 8.02 -4.05
CA ASN A 161 -6.98 9.36 -3.59
C ASN A 161 -6.81 9.37 -2.05
N PHE A 162 -5.68 8.86 -1.57
CA PHE A 162 -5.47 8.61 -0.15
C PHE A 162 -4.10 9.06 0.36
N VAL A 163 -4.04 9.51 1.62
CA VAL A 163 -2.79 9.82 2.34
C VAL A 163 -2.75 9.07 3.68
N LEU A 164 -1.72 8.23 3.89
CA LEU A 164 -1.57 7.37 5.08
C LEU A 164 -0.20 7.53 5.74
N GLU A 165 -0.16 7.56 7.07
CA GLU A 165 1.13 7.47 7.77
C GLU A 165 1.54 6.00 7.99
N LYS A 166 0.71 5.20 8.67
CA LYS A 166 1.05 3.82 9.04
C LYS A 166 -0.07 2.83 8.71
N LEU A 167 0.31 1.75 8.04
CA LEU A 167 -0.61 0.71 7.61
C LEU A 167 -0.09 -0.71 7.86
N ARG A 168 -0.99 -1.55 8.36
CA ARG A 168 -0.89 -3.01 8.31
C ARG A 168 -2.10 -3.57 7.56
N VAL A 169 -1.84 -4.34 6.51
CA VAL A 169 -2.88 -5.09 5.79
C VAL A 169 -2.50 -6.55 5.76
N GLU A 170 -3.50 -7.41 5.95
CA GLU A 170 -3.34 -8.85 5.88
C GLU A 170 -3.30 -9.29 4.41
N GLU A 171 -4.37 -9.05 3.65
CA GLU A 171 -4.46 -9.56 2.27
C GLU A 171 -4.83 -8.49 1.22
N THR A 172 -4.34 -8.72 0.00
CA THR A 172 -4.74 -8.19 -1.32
C THR A 172 -5.18 -6.71 -1.52
N PRO A 173 -4.59 -5.66 -0.90
CA PRO A 173 -5.16 -4.33 -1.05
C PRO A 173 -4.85 -3.67 -2.40
N CYS A 174 -5.79 -2.83 -2.84
CA CYS A 174 -5.77 -2.17 -4.14
C CYS A 174 -5.71 -0.64 -4.01
N TRP A 175 -4.74 0.01 -4.65
CA TRP A 175 -4.46 1.44 -4.46
C TRP A 175 -4.37 2.21 -5.77
N ARG A 176 -4.98 3.39 -5.78
CA ARG A 176 -4.90 4.34 -6.88
C ARG A 176 -4.73 5.77 -6.37
N ASN A 177 -3.70 6.47 -6.84
CA ASN A 177 -3.39 7.85 -6.46
C ASN A 177 -3.20 7.95 -4.94
N SER A 178 -2.10 7.43 -4.42
CA SER A 178 -1.92 7.27 -2.97
C SER A 178 -0.53 7.67 -2.51
N ALA A 179 -0.45 8.30 -1.34
CA ALA A 179 0.79 8.63 -0.64
C ALA A 179 0.83 7.87 0.70
N LEU A 180 1.91 7.13 0.96
CA LEU A 180 2.09 6.37 2.20
C LEU A 180 3.49 6.51 2.79
N GLU A 181 3.59 6.69 4.10
CA GLU A 181 4.90 6.71 4.77
C GLU A 181 5.39 5.28 5.09
N LYS A 182 4.59 4.48 5.82
CA LYS A 182 4.99 3.13 6.26
C LYS A 182 3.90 2.10 6.00
N LEU A 183 4.27 1.02 5.30
CA LEU A 183 3.39 -0.11 5.03
C LEU A 183 4.06 -1.47 5.30
N CYS A 184 3.33 -2.33 6.01
CA CYS A 184 3.56 -3.77 6.07
C CYS A 184 2.35 -4.50 5.47
N ALA A 185 2.58 -5.40 4.51
CA ALA A 185 1.54 -6.23 3.89
C ALA A 185 2.01 -7.69 3.72
N GLY A 186 1.06 -8.63 3.80
CA GLY A 186 1.33 -10.06 3.63
C GLY A 186 1.50 -10.47 2.16
N GLU A 187 0.37 -10.70 1.49
CA GLU A 187 0.34 -11.47 0.24
C GLU A 187 0.50 -10.61 -1.03
N THR A 188 -0.61 -10.19 -1.64
CA THR A 188 -0.61 -9.56 -2.97
C THR A 188 -0.93 -8.06 -2.89
N LEU A 189 -0.33 -7.27 -3.77
CA LEU A 189 -0.54 -5.82 -3.76
C LEU A 189 -0.65 -5.22 -5.14
N ARG A 190 -1.55 -4.26 -5.32
CA ARG A 190 -1.66 -3.51 -6.59
C ARG A 190 -1.64 -2.00 -6.36
N TRP A 191 -0.62 -1.35 -6.91
CA TRP A 191 -0.42 0.10 -6.84
C TRP A 191 -0.46 0.76 -8.20
N ARG A 192 -1.13 1.91 -8.27
CA ARG A 192 -1.12 2.78 -9.45
C ARG A 192 -1.01 4.24 -9.05
N ASN A 193 -0.01 4.93 -9.61
CA ASN A 193 0.26 6.35 -9.35
C ASN A 193 0.45 6.61 -7.85
N SER A 194 1.54 6.12 -7.28
CA SER A 194 1.73 6.15 -5.83
C SER A 194 3.12 6.63 -5.41
N VAL A 195 3.19 7.25 -4.24
CA VAL A 195 4.44 7.66 -3.60
C VAL A 195 4.51 6.96 -2.25
N LEU A 196 5.61 6.27 -1.98
CA LEU A 196 5.81 5.53 -0.74
C LEU A 196 7.20 5.80 -0.16
N GLU A 197 7.33 5.85 1.17
CA GLU A 197 8.66 5.97 1.81
C GLU A 197 9.22 4.60 2.19
N LYS A 198 8.52 3.83 3.03
CA LYS A 198 8.99 2.54 3.55
C LYS A 198 7.97 1.43 3.32
N LEU A 199 8.39 0.38 2.63
CA LEU A 199 7.53 -0.74 2.26
C LEU A 199 8.15 -2.09 2.63
N ARG A 200 7.40 -2.94 3.33
CA ARG A 200 7.71 -4.34 3.63
C ARG A 200 6.58 -5.25 3.16
N ILE A 201 6.89 -6.21 2.30
CA ILE A 201 5.90 -7.07 1.63
C ILE A 201 6.42 -8.50 1.58
N GLY A 202 5.54 -9.47 1.85
CA GLY A 202 5.82 -10.90 1.76
C GLY A 202 5.89 -11.38 0.31
N GLU A 203 4.76 -11.45 -0.38
CA GLU A 203 4.68 -12.19 -1.64
C GLU A 203 4.74 -11.26 -2.86
N THR A 204 3.63 -10.98 -3.55
CA THR A 204 3.60 -10.59 -4.97
C THR A 204 3.14 -9.14 -5.27
N PRO A 205 3.95 -8.11 -4.98
CA PRO A 205 3.56 -6.74 -5.26
C PRO A 205 3.70 -6.35 -6.73
N CYS A 206 2.65 -5.69 -7.24
CA CYS A 206 2.60 -5.10 -8.56
C CYS A 206 2.43 -3.58 -8.46
N TRP A 207 3.36 -2.82 -9.04
CA TRP A 207 3.27 -1.36 -9.06
C TRP A 207 3.46 -0.73 -10.44
N ARG A 208 2.73 0.37 -10.66
CA ARG A 208 2.75 1.15 -11.90
C ARG A 208 2.79 2.64 -11.59
N ASN A 209 3.75 3.35 -12.20
CA ASN A 209 3.94 4.79 -11.99
C ASN A 209 4.15 5.10 -10.50
N THR A 210 5.17 4.49 -9.89
CA THR A 210 5.40 4.56 -8.44
C THR A 210 6.80 5.07 -8.13
N VAL A 211 6.89 5.91 -7.10
CA VAL A 211 8.15 6.37 -6.50
C VAL A 211 8.25 5.76 -5.09
N LEU A 212 9.40 5.16 -4.75
CA LEU A 212 9.60 4.50 -3.47
C LEU A 212 11.03 4.69 -2.94
N GLU A 213 11.17 5.06 -1.66
CA GLU A 213 12.50 5.24 -1.07
C GLU A 213 13.12 3.89 -0.64
N LYS A 214 12.44 3.12 0.21
CA LYS A 214 12.95 1.87 0.78
C LYS A 214 11.95 0.73 0.59
N LEU A 215 12.40 -0.33 -0.08
CA LEU A 215 11.61 -1.54 -0.32
C LEU A 215 12.29 -2.77 0.26
N ARG A 216 11.52 -3.60 0.96
CA ARG A 216 11.80 -5.02 1.16
C ARG A 216 10.59 -5.81 0.64
N ALA A 217 10.77 -6.51 -0.48
CA ALA A 217 9.77 -7.42 -1.02
C ALA A 217 10.35 -8.83 -1.07
N GLY A 218 9.54 -9.84 -0.75
CA GLY A 218 9.88 -11.23 -1.00
C GLY A 218 9.63 -11.58 -2.46
N GLU A 219 8.57 -12.35 -2.73
CA GLU A 219 8.44 -13.17 -3.94
C GLU A 219 7.85 -12.44 -5.17
N THR A 220 8.63 -12.35 -6.24
CA THR A 220 8.21 -11.97 -7.60
C THR A 220 7.63 -10.55 -7.78
N PRO A 221 8.22 -9.49 -7.20
CA PRO A 221 7.74 -8.14 -7.42
C PRO A 221 7.77 -7.71 -8.89
N ARG A 222 6.73 -6.99 -9.32
CA ARG A 222 6.60 -6.46 -10.68
C ARG A 222 6.43 -4.96 -10.68
N TRP A 223 7.21 -4.29 -11.53
CA TRP A 223 7.15 -2.85 -11.65
C TRP A 223 7.23 -2.29 -13.05
N ARG A 224 6.49 -1.20 -13.26
CA ARG A 224 6.43 -0.50 -14.54
C ARG A 224 6.46 1.00 -14.33
N ASN A 225 7.36 1.69 -15.03
CA ASN A 225 7.53 3.15 -14.94
C ASN A 225 7.74 3.55 -13.48
N SER A 226 8.84 3.12 -12.86
CA SER A 226 9.01 3.29 -11.41
C SER A 226 10.42 3.71 -11.02
N ALA A 227 10.51 4.53 -9.98
CA ALA A 227 11.76 5.01 -9.42
C ALA A 227 11.91 4.50 -7.99
N LEU A 228 12.94 3.70 -7.71
CA LEU A 228 13.17 3.12 -6.38
C LEU A 228 14.58 3.44 -5.89
N GLU A 229 14.77 4.04 -4.72
CA GLU A 229 16.14 4.32 -4.26
C GLU A 229 16.84 3.05 -3.77
N LYS A 230 16.28 2.38 -2.77
CA LYS A 230 16.95 1.28 -2.05
C LYS A 230 16.12 0.00 -2.01
N PRO A 231 15.80 -0.63 -3.16
CA PRO A 231 15.09 -1.89 -3.16
C PRO A 231 15.97 -3.08 -2.74
N CYS A 232 15.42 -3.89 -1.85
CA CYS A 232 15.87 -5.26 -1.56
C CYS A 232 14.73 -6.19 -1.97
N VAL A 233 15.00 -7.06 -2.93
CA VAL A 233 14.03 -7.99 -3.48
C VAL A 233 14.51 -9.42 -3.28
N GLY A 234 13.58 -10.33 -2.98
CA GLY A 234 13.77 -11.77 -2.99
C GLY A 234 13.73 -12.35 -4.40
N GLU A 235 12.82 -13.27 -4.66
CA GLU A 235 12.85 -14.11 -5.85
C GLU A 235 12.24 -13.41 -7.08
N ILE A 236 12.88 -13.50 -8.24
CA ILE A 236 12.32 -13.17 -9.58
C ILE A 236 11.73 -11.74 -9.76
N PRO A 237 12.43 -10.63 -9.44
CA PRO A 237 11.95 -9.29 -9.80
C PRO A 237 11.79 -9.07 -11.30
N ARG A 238 10.72 -8.37 -11.68
CA ARG A 238 10.47 -7.91 -13.06
C ARG A 238 10.26 -6.42 -13.16
N GLY A 239 11.19 -5.74 -13.81
CA GLY A 239 11.15 -4.29 -14.05
C GLY A 239 10.95 -3.89 -15.51
N ARG A 240 10.14 -2.86 -15.75
CA ARG A 240 10.06 -2.18 -17.05
C ARG A 240 10.09 -0.67 -16.89
N ASN A 241 10.99 0.01 -17.61
CA ASN A 241 11.18 1.46 -17.54
C ASN A 241 11.42 1.90 -16.09
N SER A 242 12.57 1.54 -15.53
CA SER A 242 12.81 1.69 -14.09
C SER A 242 14.14 2.37 -13.80
N ALA A 243 14.13 3.32 -12.88
CA ALA A 243 15.33 3.99 -12.38
C ALA A 243 15.56 3.56 -10.93
N LEU A 244 16.71 2.94 -10.61
CA LEU A 244 17.01 2.54 -9.23
C LEU A 244 18.40 3.02 -8.78
N GLU A 245 18.54 3.42 -7.51
CA GLU A 245 19.84 3.87 -7.01
C GLU A 245 20.71 2.68 -6.55
N LYS A 246 20.18 1.85 -5.66
CA LYS A 246 20.88 0.74 -4.98
C LYS A 246 19.96 -0.47 -4.87
N LEU A 247 20.05 -1.39 -5.81
CA LEU A 247 19.28 -2.63 -5.79
C LEU A 247 20.13 -3.79 -5.24
N ARG A 248 19.52 -4.56 -4.33
CA ARG A 248 19.97 -5.91 -3.94
C ARG A 248 18.91 -6.90 -4.35
N ASP A 249 19.32 -7.93 -5.06
CA ASP A 249 18.45 -8.99 -5.54
C ASP A 249 19.06 -10.35 -5.25
N GLY A 250 18.21 -11.32 -4.87
CA GLY A 250 18.63 -12.65 -4.44
C GLY A 250 18.90 -13.56 -5.63
N GLU A 251 17.83 -13.96 -6.31
CA GLU A 251 17.91 -14.96 -7.37
C GLU A 251 17.93 -14.30 -8.74
N THR A 252 16.79 -14.25 -9.46
CA THR A 252 16.75 -13.90 -10.88
C THR A 252 16.17 -12.52 -11.17
N LEU A 253 16.94 -11.65 -11.83
CA LEU A 253 16.40 -10.35 -12.25
C LEU A 253 16.00 -10.32 -13.72
N CYS A 254 14.80 -9.84 -14.05
CA CYS A 254 14.44 -9.50 -15.43
C CYS A 254 14.09 -8.02 -15.59
N SER A 255 14.87 -7.28 -16.39
CA SER A 255 14.58 -5.86 -16.63
C SER A 255 14.68 -5.40 -18.07
N ARG A 256 13.75 -4.52 -18.43
CA ARG A 256 13.64 -3.87 -19.74
C ARG A 256 13.65 -2.35 -19.58
N ASN A 257 14.66 -1.70 -20.14
CA ASN A 257 14.88 -0.25 -20.05
C ASN A 257 15.09 0.18 -18.59
N SER A 258 16.34 0.14 -18.14
CA SER A 258 16.66 0.54 -16.77
C SER A 258 17.92 1.38 -16.65
N VAL A 259 17.91 2.28 -15.67
CA VAL A 259 19.07 3.07 -15.26
C VAL A 259 19.35 2.74 -13.80
N LEU A 260 20.56 2.28 -13.49
CA LEU A 260 20.95 2.01 -12.09
C LEU A 260 22.32 2.57 -11.74
N LYS A 261 22.51 3.02 -10.50
CA LYS A 261 23.85 3.38 -10.00
C LYS A 261 24.58 2.14 -9.47
N LYS A 262 24.00 1.42 -8.51
CA LYS A 262 24.66 0.28 -7.85
C LYS A 262 23.74 -0.93 -7.81
N LEU A 263 24.29 -2.07 -8.19
CA LEU A 263 23.54 -3.32 -8.23
C LEU A 263 24.36 -4.49 -7.68
N ARG A 264 23.72 -5.30 -6.84
CA ARG A 264 24.16 -6.64 -6.43
C ARG A 264 23.06 -7.63 -6.76
N VAL A 265 23.35 -8.61 -7.61
CA VAL A 265 22.42 -9.71 -7.93
C VAL A 265 23.14 -11.04 -7.71
N GLY A 266 22.44 -12.05 -7.23
CA GLY A 266 22.94 -13.42 -7.23
C GLY A 266 22.99 -13.99 -8.65
N GLU A 267 21.90 -14.57 -9.12
CA GLU A 267 21.92 -15.52 -10.23
C GLU A 267 21.17 -15.04 -11.49
N ASN A 268 21.70 -15.32 -12.68
CA ASN A 268 20.97 -15.27 -13.94
C ASN A 268 20.24 -13.93 -14.30
N PRO A 269 20.78 -12.73 -14.02
CA PRO A 269 20.07 -11.50 -14.37
C PRO A 269 20.01 -11.28 -15.90
N ARG A 270 18.86 -10.83 -16.40
CA ARG A 270 18.57 -10.58 -17.80
C ARG A 270 18.18 -9.13 -18.07
N TRP A 271 18.94 -8.48 -18.96
CA TRP A 271 18.77 -7.07 -19.31
C TRP A 271 18.73 -6.84 -20.82
N ARG A 272 17.78 -6.02 -21.28
CA ARG A 272 17.61 -5.72 -22.73
C ARG A 272 18.06 -4.34 -23.18
N LYS A 273 17.98 -3.35 -22.30
CA LYS A 273 18.45 -1.98 -22.50
C LYS A 273 18.75 -1.41 -21.13
N SER A 274 20.01 -1.10 -20.85
CA SER A 274 20.41 -0.65 -19.51
C SER A 274 21.62 0.27 -19.52
N ALA A 275 21.63 1.23 -18.59
CA ALA A 275 22.76 2.08 -18.28
C ALA A 275 23.10 1.93 -16.79
N LEU A 276 24.36 1.58 -16.48
CA LEU A 276 24.76 1.14 -15.13
C LEU A 276 26.15 1.65 -14.73
N GLU A 277 26.29 2.14 -13.49
CA GLU A 277 27.62 2.59 -13.01
C GLU A 277 28.42 1.40 -12.42
N LYS A 278 27.88 0.70 -11.42
CA LYS A 278 28.60 -0.37 -10.70
C LYS A 278 27.75 -1.62 -10.54
N LEU A 279 28.29 -2.76 -10.94
CA LEU A 279 27.61 -4.06 -10.88
C LEU A 279 28.49 -5.15 -10.27
N LEU A 280 27.90 -5.89 -9.33
CA LEU A 280 28.41 -7.16 -8.82
C LEU A 280 27.37 -8.24 -9.11
N VAL A 281 27.75 -9.27 -9.84
CA VAL A 281 26.89 -10.43 -10.13
C VAL A 281 27.62 -11.72 -9.78
N GLY A 282 26.90 -12.65 -9.15
CA GLY A 282 27.38 -14.01 -8.93
C GLY A 282 27.51 -14.74 -10.27
N GLU A 283 26.36 -15.13 -10.84
CA GLU A 283 26.35 -16.12 -11.92
C GLU A 283 25.59 -15.66 -13.17
N THR A 284 26.12 -16.06 -14.33
CA THR A 284 25.41 -16.15 -15.63
C THR A 284 24.61 -14.92 -16.13
N PRO A 285 25.05 -13.65 -15.96
CA PRO A 285 24.33 -12.50 -16.49
C PRO A 285 24.19 -12.49 -18.02
N ARG A 286 23.01 -12.06 -18.50
CA ARG A 286 22.72 -11.84 -19.92
C ARG A 286 22.34 -10.40 -20.21
N TRP A 287 23.07 -9.78 -21.13
CA TRP A 287 22.93 -8.37 -21.48
C TRP A 287 22.78 -8.16 -22.99
N ARG A 288 21.92 -7.21 -23.35
CA ARG A 288 21.77 -6.71 -24.72
C ARG A 288 21.64 -5.19 -24.68
N LYS A 289 22.27 -4.48 -25.62
CA LYS A 289 22.13 -3.01 -25.79
C LYS A 289 22.34 -2.23 -24.49
N SER A 290 23.52 -2.34 -23.90
CA SER A 290 23.81 -1.79 -22.57
C SER A 290 25.12 -0.99 -22.53
N ALA A 291 25.19 -0.04 -21.60
CA ALA A 291 26.38 0.74 -21.28
C ALA A 291 26.67 0.62 -19.79
N LEU A 292 27.91 0.31 -19.42
CA LEU A 292 28.28 0.03 -18.03
C LEU A 292 29.68 0.55 -17.68
N GLU A 293 29.93 1.12 -16.50
CA GLU A 293 31.30 1.56 -16.15
C GLU A 293 32.13 0.44 -15.52
N LYS A 294 31.61 -0.20 -14.46
CA LYS A 294 32.37 -1.20 -13.69
C LYS A 294 31.59 -2.48 -13.44
N LEU A 295 32.15 -3.60 -13.91
CA LEU A 295 31.58 -4.93 -13.82
C LEU A 295 32.49 -5.89 -13.04
N ARG A 296 31.93 -6.60 -12.05
CA ARG A 296 32.54 -7.82 -11.50
C ARG A 296 31.56 -8.98 -11.59
N VAL A 297 32.03 -10.09 -12.14
CA VAL A 297 31.23 -11.30 -12.40
C VAL A 297 32.01 -12.52 -11.94
N GLY A 298 31.34 -13.43 -11.23
CA GLY A 298 31.92 -14.68 -10.74
C GLY A 298 32.26 -15.64 -11.88
N GLU A 299 31.25 -16.14 -12.58
CA GLU A 299 31.43 -17.29 -13.48
C GLU A 299 31.37 -16.94 -14.97
N THR A 300 30.18 -17.06 -15.57
CA THR A 300 29.95 -16.95 -17.01
C THR A 300 29.19 -15.68 -17.35
N LEU A 301 29.41 -15.12 -18.55
CA LEU A 301 28.67 -13.92 -18.95
C LEU A 301 28.36 -13.92 -20.44
N ARG A 302 27.17 -13.44 -20.81
CA ARG A 302 26.79 -13.19 -22.20
C ARG A 302 26.43 -11.73 -22.44
N TRP A 303 27.11 -11.11 -23.40
CA TRP A 303 26.89 -9.71 -23.77
C TRP A 303 26.75 -9.50 -25.27
N ARG A 304 25.88 -8.57 -25.67
CA ARG A 304 25.66 -8.24 -27.08
C ARG A 304 25.38 -6.74 -27.29
N ASN A 305 26.02 -6.15 -28.28
CA ASN A 305 25.82 -4.75 -28.72
C ASN A 305 25.97 -3.75 -27.56
N SER A 306 27.13 -3.69 -26.91
CA SER A 306 27.27 -2.96 -25.63
C SER A 306 28.67 -2.36 -25.40
N ALA A 307 28.80 -1.46 -24.43
CA ALA A 307 30.04 -0.74 -24.11
C ALA A 307 30.36 -0.77 -22.60
N LEU A 308 31.64 -1.01 -22.24
CA LEU A 308 32.12 -1.15 -20.86
C LEU A 308 33.51 -0.57 -20.66
N GLU A 309 33.68 0.19 -19.59
CA GLU A 309 34.98 0.75 -19.23
C GLU A 309 35.86 -0.31 -18.53
N LYS A 310 35.36 -0.98 -17.49
CA LYS A 310 36.16 -1.91 -16.67
C LYS A 310 35.44 -3.21 -16.34
N LEU A 311 36.08 -4.34 -16.64
CA LEU A 311 35.58 -5.67 -16.36
C LEU A 311 36.56 -6.50 -15.51
N ARG A 312 36.02 -7.18 -14.49
CA ARG A 312 36.65 -8.34 -13.85
C ARG A 312 35.72 -9.55 -13.99
N ALA A 313 36.19 -10.62 -14.62
CA ALA A 313 35.44 -11.87 -14.79
C ALA A 313 36.27 -13.06 -14.33
N GLY A 314 35.64 -14.05 -13.67
CA GLY A 314 36.33 -15.26 -13.22
C GLY A 314 36.61 -16.25 -14.35
N GLU A 315 35.58 -16.68 -15.12
CA GLU A 315 35.73 -17.87 -15.96
C GLU A 315 35.46 -17.67 -17.46
N THR A 316 34.19 -17.56 -17.91
CA THR A 316 33.86 -17.71 -19.34
C THR A 316 33.01 -16.57 -19.90
N PRO A 317 33.65 -15.52 -20.42
CA PRO A 317 32.94 -14.46 -21.11
C PRO A 317 32.59 -14.80 -22.57
N ARG A 318 31.40 -14.39 -23.02
CA ARG A 318 31.00 -14.40 -24.44
C ARG A 318 30.45 -13.04 -24.86
N TRP A 319 31.04 -12.44 -25.90
CA TRP A 319 30.70 -11.10 -26.37
C TRP A 319 30.41 -11.07 -27.87
N ARG A 320 29.57 -10.13 -28.30
CA ARG A 320 29.38 -9.81 -29.72
C ARG A 320 29.09 -8.33 -29.90
N ASN A 321 29.76 -7.67 -30.86
CA ASN A 321 29.59 -6.25 -31.14
C ASN A 321 29.78 -5.40 -29.88
N THR A 322 30.90 -5.58 -29.19
CA THR A 322 31.14 -4.98 -27.86
C THR A 322 32.43 -4.15 -27.87
N ALA A 323 32.42 -3.01 -27.17
CA ALA A 323 33.60 -2.19 -26.89
C ALA A 323 33.97 -2.32 -25.41
N LEU A 324 35.22 -2.68 -25.12
CA LEU A 324 35.74 -2.84 -23.76
C LEU A 324 37.11 -2.17 -23.63
N GLU A 325 37.25 -1.24 -22.67
CA GLU A 325 38.54 -0.55 -22.46
C GLU A 325 39.50 -1.38 -21.61
N LYS A 326 39.05 -1.94 -20.47
CA LYS A 326 39.93 -2.66 -19.53
C LYS A 326 39.34 -4.00 -19.08
N PHE A 327 40.09 -5.07 -19.29
CA PHE A 327 39.74 -6.44 -18.89
C PHE A 327 40.74 -7.03 -17.91
N ARG A 328 40.26 -7.65 -16.82
CA ARG A 328 41.04 -8.56 -15.98
C ARG A 328 40.29 -9.87 -15.82
N ALA A 329 40.98 -10.98 -15.99
CA ALA A 329 40.43 -12.32 -15.88
C ALA A 329 41.04 -13.05 -14.66
N GLY A 330 40.31 -14.00 -14.07
CA GLY A 330 40.85 -14.93 -13.06
C GLY A 330 41.85 -15.92 -13.68
N GLU A 331 42.61 -16.63 -12.84
CA GLU A 331 43.65 -17.58 -13.27
C GLU A 331 43.12 -18.62 -14.27
N THR A 332 41.92 -19.16 -14.04
CA THR A 332 41.28 -20.15 -14.93
C THR A 332 40.91 -19.59 -16.31
N ALA A 333 40.46 -18.34 -16.38
CA ALA A 333 40.21 -17.66 -17.66
C ALA A 333 41.50 -17.27 -18.39
N LEU A 334 42.56 -16.95 -17.64
CA LEU A 334 43.91 -16.74 -18.20
C LEU A 334 44.50 -18.05 -18.72
N GLU A 335 44.25 -19.17 -18.05
CA GLU A 335 44.68 -20.50 -18.47
C GLU A 335 43.97 -20.93 -19.76
N LYS A 336 42.66 -20.70 -19.89
CA LYS A 336 41.93 -20.91 -21.17
C LYS A 336 42.42 -20.01 -22.30
N LEU A 337 42.83 -18.77 -21.99
CA LEU A 337 43.50 -17.87 -22.94
C LEU A 337 44.88 -18.39 -23.38
N ARG A 338 45.63 -19.02 -22.45
CA ARG A 338 46.95 -19.61 -22.71
C ARG A 338 46.88 -20.93 -23.47
N VAL A 339 45.84 -21.74 -23.24
CA VAL A 339 45.62 -23.06 -23.85
C VAL A 339 44.90 -22.96 -25.21
N GLY A 340 44.47 -21.76 -25.64
CA GLY A 340 43.81 -21.56 -26.93
C GLY A 340 42.35 -22.03 -26.96
N GLU A 341 41.74 -22.32 -25.81
CA GLU A 341 40.33 -22.66 -25.73
C GLU A 341 39.45 -21.43 -26.02
N THR A 342 38.50 -21.62 -26.94
CA THR A 342 37.79 -20.53 -27.64
C THR A 342 37.05 -19.55 -26.73
N LEU A 343 37.66 -18.38 -26.49
CA LEU A 343 36.89 -17.17 -26.24
C LEU A 343 36.28 -16.70 -27.57
N SER A 344 34.96 -16.66 -27.66
CA SER A 344 34.25 -16.22 -28.88
C SER A 344 34.18 -14.69 -28.93
N TRP A 345 35.07 -14.09 -29.72
CA TRP A 345 35.08 -12.66 -30.03
C TRP A 345 34.56 -12.45 -31.45
N ARG A 346 33.35 -11.90 -31.60
CA ARG A 346 32.84 -11.50 -32.93
C ARG A 346 32.64 -9.98 -32.99
N ASN A 347 33.30 -9.32 -33.94
CA ASN A 347 33.21 -7.89 -34.23
C ASN A 347 33.32 -7.00 -32.97
N SER A 348 34.32 -7.24 -32.12
CA SER A 348 34.48 -6.53 -30.83
C SER A 348 35.88 -5.92 -30.74
N ALA A 349 36.01 -4.76 -30.09
CA ALA A 349 37.26 -4.02 -29.95
C ALA A 349 37.72 -4.01 -28.49
N LEU A 350 39.01 -4.26 -28.26
CA LEU A 350 39.69 -4.21 -26.95
C LEU A 350 40.94 -3.34 -27.08
N GLU A 351 41.05 -2.29 -26.27
CA GLU A 351 42.28 -1.49 -26.21
C GLU A 351 43.33 -2.25 -25.37
N LYS A 352 44.40 -2.73 -26.01
CA LYS A 352 45.44 -3.55 -25.35
C LYS A 352 46.27 -2.69 -24.41
N LEU A 353 46.30 -3.03 -23.11
CA LEU A 353 47.35 -2.63 -22.18
C LEU A 353 48.21 -3.87 -21.82
N PRO A 354 49.51 -3.68 -21.53
CA PRO A 354 50.45 -4.78 -21.43
C PRO A 354 50.03 -5.74 -20.33
N ILE A 355 50.08 -7.03 -20.65
CA ILE A 355 49.99 -8.12 -19.68
C ILE A 355 51.11 -7.84 -18.67
N ARG A 356 50.78 -7.36 -17.46
CA ARG A 356 51.75 -7.35 -16.37
C ARG A 356 51.96 -8.81 -15.99
N GLU A 357 53.03 -9.39 -16.51
CA GLU A 357 53.65 -10.57 -15.94
C GLU A 357 53.96 -10.24 -14.48
N THR A 358 53.37 -11.00 -13.55
CA THR A 358 53.85 -11.06 -12.19
C THR A 358 55.27 -11.64 -12.24
N PRO A 359 56.30 -10.95 -11.70
CA PRO A 359 57.63 -11.53 -11.60
C PRO A 359 57.55 -12.81 -10.75
N ARG A 360 58.29 -13.82 -11.19
CA ARG A 360 58.35 -15.15 -10.56
C ARG A 360 58.75 -15.12 -9.10
#